data_AF-A0A254TMW1-F1
#
_entry.id   AF-A0A254TMW1-F1
#
_cell.length_a   1.000
_cell.length_b   1.000
_cell.length_c   1.000
_cell.angle_alpha   90.00
_cell.angle_beta   90.00
_cell.angle_gamma   90.00
#
_symmetry.space_group_name_H-M   'P 1'
#
loop_
_entity.id
_entity.type
_entity.pdbx_description
1 polymer ?
#
loop_
_entity_poly.entity_id
_entity_poly.type
_entity_poly.pdbx_seq_one_letter_code
_entity_poly.pdbx_strand_id
1 'polypeptide(L)'
;MGICSSIDDAALEAEFQFWKSQLVMSAWIGVAFAVAGGMLIAGWPVGVGDAQVRAFVQETWPPFVEAAFWTGFLTGFLLAAARRMGCALAGTVPWKKPTSPVRRYLGQTACCLGFGAISLWGAQQFVFHMAADQSALLHMLSQAVHTGFVLAGVCLLLAIGPGLVPGPER
;
A
#
# COMPACT_ATOMS: atom_id res chain seq x y z
N MET A 1 14.45 2.50 -39.30
CA MET A 1 14.20 3.39 -38.13
C MET A 1 12.76 3.86 -38.21
N GLY A 2 11.89 3.30 -37.36
CA GLY A 2 10.45 3.57 -37.39
C GLY A 2 9.72 2.84 -36.26
N ILE A 3 10.30 2.83 -35.05
CA ILE A 3 9.83 2.01 -33.91
C ILE A 3 9.34 2.92 -32.76
N CYS A 4 8.70 4.03 -33.09
CA CYS A 4 7.91 4.85 -32.16
C CYS A 4 6.56 5.21 -32.82
N SER A 5 5.92 4.24 -33.48
CA SER A 5 4.56 4.44 -34.01
C SER A 5 3.57 4.36 -32.85
N SER A 6 3.04 5.52 -32.47
CA SER A 6 1.84 5.76 -31.65
C SER A 6 1.68 4.84 -30.42
N ILE A 7 1.91 5.41 -29.23
CA ILE A 7 1.22 4.92 -28.04
C ILE A 7 -0.26 4.88 -28.41
N ASP A 8 -0.86 3.69 -28.34
CA ASP A 8 -2.29 3.49 -28.62
C ASP A 8 -3.10 4.39 -27.68
N ASP A 9 -3.78 5.39 -28.24
CA ASP A 9 -4.56 6.38 -27.48
C ASP A 9 -5.57 5.69 -26.56
N ALA A 10 -6.11 4.54 -26.97
CA ALA A 10 -7.01 3.74 -26.14
C ALA A 10 -6.31 3.13 -24.92
N ALA A 11 -5.04 2.74 -25.04
CA ALA A 11 -4.25 2.22 -23.93
C ALA A 11 -3.85 3.34 -22.95
N LEU A 12 -3.53 4.53 -23.46
CA LEU A 12 -3.24 5.70 -22.63
C LEU A 12 -4.48 6.14 -21.84
N GLU A 13 -5.63 6.20 -22.50
CA GLU A 13 -6.90 6.55 -21.85
C GLU A 13 -7.27 5.52 -20.77
N ALA A 14 -7.08 4.22 -21.03
CA ALA A 14 -7.33 3.19 -20.04
C ALA A 14 -6.40 3.29 -18.81
N GLU A 15 -5.13 3.63 -19.01
CA GLU A 15 -4.17 3.89 -17.92
C GLU A 15 -4.61 5.13 -17.11
N PHE A 16 -5.02 6.20 -17.78
CA PHE A 16 -5.52 7.42 -17.12
C PHE A 16 -6.77 7.13 -16.29
N GLN A 17 -7.78 6.44 -16.86
CA GLN A 17 -9.00 6.10 -16.15
C GLN A 17 -8.75 5.16 -14.97
N PHE A 18 -7.79 4.23 -15.10
CA PHE A 18 -7.32 3.41 -14.00
C PHE A 18 -6.80 4.29 -12.86
N TRP A 19 -5.82 5.16 -13.11
CA TRP A 19 -5.24 6.00 -12.06
C TRP A 19 -6.24 6.99 -11.46
N LYS A 20 -7.11 7.58 -12.28
CA LYS A 20 -8.20 8.44 -11.81
C LYS A 20 -9.12 7.70 -10.83
N SER A 21 -9.56 6.50 -11.21
CA SER A 21 -10.39 5.66 -10.32
C SER A 21 -9.65 5.29 -9.04
N GLN A 22 -8.36 4.95 -9.13
CA GLN A 22 -7.57 4.60 -7.96
C GLN A 22 -7.33 5.80 -7.04
N LEU A 23 -7.12 7.01 -7.56
CA LEU A 23 -6.98 8.23 -6.75
C LEU A 23 -8.27 8.54 -5.96
N VAL A 24 -9.43 8.38 -6.60
CA VAL A 24 -10.73 8.53 -5.92
C VAL A 24 -10.88 7.46 -4.83
N MET A 25 -10.51 6.21 -5.13
CA MET A 25 -10.55 5.14 -4.14
C MET A 25 -9.59 5.42 -2.96
N SER A 26 -8.39 5.93 -3.22
CA SER A 26 -7.45 6.35 -2.19
C SER A 26 -8.00 7.45 -1.31
N ALA A 27 -8.69 8.44 -1.88
CA ALA A 27 -9.37 9.48 -1.12
C ALA A 27 -10.43 8.87 -0.18
N TRP A 28 -11.23 7.91 -0.66
CA TRP A 28 -12.21 7.22 0.18
C TRP A 28 -11.58 6.39 1.29
N ILE A 29 -10.46 5.71 1.03
CA ILE A 29 -9.70 5.00 2.07
C ILE A 29 -9.15 6.00 3.10
N GLY A 30 -8.64 7.14 2.64
CA GLY A 30 -8.22 8.25 3.51
C GLY A 30 -9.35 8.73 4.42
N VAL A 31 -10.54 8.97 3.87
CA VAL A 31 -11.72 9.36 4.65
C VAL A 31 -12.08 8.28 5.67
N ALA A 32 -12.08 7.00 5.28
CA ALA A 32 -12.37 5.90 6.19
C ALA A 32 -11.38 5.85 7.38
N PHE A 33 -10.09 6.06 7.13
CA PHE A 33 -9.07 6.15 8.17
C PHE A 33 -9.26 7.38 9.06
N ALA A 34 -9.56 8.55 8.48
CA ALA A 34 -9.82 9.76 9.23
C ALA A 34 -11.01 9.60 10.19
N VAL A 35 -12.09 8.99 9.71
CA VAL A 35 -13.27 8.68 10.52
C VAL A 35 -12.94 7.68 11.62
N ALA A 36 -12.26 6.58 11.29
CA ALA A 36 -11.86 5.57 12.28
C ALA A 36 -10.92 6.18 13.34
N GLY A 37 -9.95 6.99 12.93
CA GLY A 37 -9.06 7.72 13.82
C GLY A 37 -9.81 8.68 14.73
N GLY A 38 -10.74 9.46 14.19
CA GLY A 38 -11.61 10.34 14.98
C GLY A 38 -12.45 9.56 15.99
N MET A 39 -13.02 8.42 15.61
CA MET A 39 -13.78 7.55 16.52
C MET A 39 -12.92 6.96 17.64
N LEU A 40 -11.66 6.59 17.35
CA LEU A 40 -10.73 6.06 18.36
C LEU A 40 -10.42 7.10 19.44
N ILE A 41 -10.22 8.36 19.06
CA ILE A 41 -10.03 9.42 20.06
C ILE A 41 -11.35 9.75 20.77
N ALA A 42 -12.49 9.72 20.07
CA ALA A 42 -13.81 9.95 20.67
C ALA A 42 -14.12 8.94 21.79
N GLY A 43 -13.73 7.69 21.58
CA GLY A 43 -13.95 6.58 22.51
C GLY A 43 -12.84 6.41 23.55
N TRP A 44 -11.78 7.23 23.51
CA TRP A 44 -10.67 7.10 24.44
C TRP A 44 -11.13 7.49 25.85
N PRO A 45 -10.95 6.63 26.87
CA PRO A 45 -11.42 6.92 28.22
C PRO A 45 -10.66 8.12 28.77
N VAL A 46 -11.38 9.23 28.92
CA VAL A 46 -10.86 10.45 29.51
C VAL A 46 -11.01 10.36 31.03
N GLY A 47 -9.90 10.38 31.76
CA GLY A 47 -9.91 10.63 33.20
C GLY A 47 -10.47 12.02 33.48
N VAL A 48 -11.46 12.11 34.37
CA VAL A 48 -12.23 13.33 34.67
C VAL A 48 -11.29 14.44 35.17
N GLY A 49 -11.06 15.45 34.32
CA GLY A 49 -10.14 16.57 34.54
C GLY A 49 -10.26 17.60 33.39
N ASP A 50 -11.35 18.35 33.41
CA ASP A 50 -12.03 19.01 32.26
C ASP A 50 -11.28 20.10 31.48
N ALA A 51 -10.09 20.56 31.89
CA ALA A 51 -9.39 21.63 31.19
C ALA A 51 -8.26 21.12 30.27
N GLN A 52 -7.41 20.24 30.79
CA GLN A 52 -6.25 19.72 30.06
C GLN A 52 -6.65 18.73 28.97
N VAL A 53 -7.67 17.90 29.22
CA VAL A 53 -8.15 16.96 28.20
C VAL A 53 -8.83 17.71 27.06
N ARG A 54 -9.61 18.74 27.37
CA ARG A 54 -10.30 19.53 26.34
C ARG A 54 -9.30 20.27 25.46
N ALA A 55 -8.24 20.83 26.05
CA ALA A 55 -7.12 21.44 25.31
C ALA A 55 -6.36 20.40 24.48
N PHE A 56 -6.02 19.24 25.06
CA PHE A 56 -5.36 18.15 24.34
C PHE A 56 -6.17 17.65 23.15
N VAL A 57 -7.48 17.44 23.32
CA VAL A 57 -8.39 17.03 22.25
C VAL A 57 -8.46 18.13 21.19
N GLN A 58 -8.61 19.41 21.54
CA GLN A 58 -8.68 20.48 20.55
C GLN A 58 -7.38 20.66 19.75
N GLU A 59 -6.22 20.52 20.40
CA GLU A 59 -4.92 20.71 19.76
C GLU A 59 -4.45 19.48 18.98
N THR A 60 -4.74 18.26 19.48
CA THR A 60 -4.20 17.01 18.91
C THR A 60 -5.17 16.35 17.94
N TRP A 61 -6.48 16.60 18.06
CA TRP A 61 -7.47 15.97 17.20
C TRP A 61 -7.36 16.36 15.72
N PRO A 62 -7.29 17.66 15.35
CA PRO A 62 -7.15 18.03 13.94
C PRO A 62 -5.92 17.42 13.26
N PRO A 63 -4.68 17.55 13.81
CA PRO A 63 -3.50 16.98 13.16
C PRO A 63 -3.52 15.44 13.16
N PHE A 64 -4.14 14.80 14.15
CA PHE A 64 -4.28 13.34 14.15
C PHE A 64 -5.22 12.84 13.05
N VAL A 65 -6.40 13.47 12.91
CA VAL A 65 -7.37 13.11 11.86
C VAL A 65 -6.78 13.38 10.48
N GLU A 66 -6.05 14.48 10.31
CA GLU A 66 -5.33 14.78 9.08
C GLU A 66 -4.24 13.73 8.78
N ALA A 67 -3.42 13.37 9.77
CA ALA A 67 -2.41 12.33 9.62
C ALA A 67 -3.05 10.97 9.27
N ALA A 68 -4.18 10.63 9.88
CA ALA A 68 -4.95 9.42 9.57
C ALA A 68 -5.48 9.45 8.13
N PHE A 69 -6.00 10.59 7.66
CA PHE A 69 -6.42 10.76 6.28
C PHE A 69 -5.27 10.49 5.29
N TRP A 70 -4.14 11.17 5.47
CA TRP A 70 -2.99 11.02 4.57
C TRP A 70 -2.40 9.61 4.61
N THR A 71 -2.42 8.96 5.77
CA THR A 71 -2.00 7.55 5.92
C THR A 71 -2.93 6.62 5.13
N GLY A 72 -4.24 6.80 5.24
CA GLY A 72 -5.22 6.01 4.47
C GLY A 72 -5.12 6.28 2.97
N PHE A 73 -4.94 7.54 2.57
CA PHE A 73 -4.73 7.92 1.17
C PHE A 73 -3.48 7.26 0.58
N LEU A 74 -2.35 7.35 1.29
CA LEU A 74 -1.10 6.72 0.89
C LEU A 74 -1.26 5.19 0.79
N THR A 75 -1.95 4.57 1.74
CA THR A 75 -2.24 3.12 1.72
C THR A 75 -3.03 2.74 0.47
N GLY A 76 -4.10 3.47 0.15
CA GLY A 76 -4.86 3.27 -1.08
C GLY A 76 -4.02 3.42 -2.34
N PHE A 77 -3.15 4.43 -2.37
CA PHE A 77 -2.27 4.69 -3.50
C PHE A 77 -1.21 3.59 -3.69
N LEU A 78 -0.61 3.11 -2.59
CA LEU A 78 0.33 1.98 -2.61
C LEU A 78 -0.35 0.69 -3.08
N LEU A 79 -1.59 0.43 -2.67
CA LEU A 79 -2.36 -0.71 -3.18
C LEU A 79 -2.64 -0.61 -4.68
N ALA A 80 -2.93 0.60 -5.18
CA ALA A 80 -3.11 0.85 -6.61
C ALA A 80 -1.80 0.62 -7.39
N ALA A 81 -0.69 1.13 -6.89
CA ALA A 81 0.65 0.90 -7.44
C ALA A 81 1.00 -0.59 -7.43
N ALA A 82 0.71 -1.29 -6.32
CA ALA A 82 0.92 -2.72 -6.20
C ALA A 82 0.13 -3.51 -7.26
N ARG A 83 -1.13 -3.13 -7.48
CA ARG A 83 -1.97 -3.75 -8.51
C ARG A 83 -1.38 -3.53 -9.91
N ARG A 84 -0.96 -2.31 -10.21
CA ARG A 84 -0.42 -1.96 -11.53
C ARG A 84 0.92 -2.65 -11.81
N MET A 85 1.84 -2.60 -10.84
CA MET A 85 3.15 -3.26 -10.94
C MET A 85 3.03 -4.78 -10.92
N GLY A 86 2.19 -5.32 -10.06
CA GLY A 86 1.95 -6.76 -9.99
C GLY A 86 1.31 -7.32 -11.26
N CYS A 87 0.41 -6.55 -11.91
CA CYS A 87 -0.06 -6.91 -13.24
C CYS A 87 1.08 -6.92 -14.26
N ALA A 88 1.95 -5.90 -14.24
CA ALA A 88 3.08 -5.79 -15.16
C ALA A 88 4.08 -6.95 -14.99
N LEU A 89 4.39 -7.35 -13.75
CA LEU A 89 5.23 -8.51 -13.45
C LEU A 89 4.61 -9.83 -13.95
N ALA A 90 3.29 -9.93 -13.94
CA ALA A 90 2.58 -11.06 -14.54
C ALA A 90 2.48 -10.98 -16.07
N GLY A 91 3.08 -9.97 -16.71
CA GLY A 91 3.00 -9.74 -18.17
C GLY A 91 1.62 -9.24 -18.62
N THR A 92 0.87 -8.57 -17.74
CA THR A 92 -0.50 -8.13 -18.01
C THR A 92 -0.76 -6.67 -17.59
N VAL A 93 -1.93 -6.15 -17.95
CA VAL A 93 -2.40 -4.82 -17.49
C VAL A 93 -3.73 -4.94 -16.75
N PRO A 94 -4.02 -4.05 -15.79
CA PRO A 94 -5.18 -4.19 -14.92
C PRO A 94 -6.54 -4.10 -15.64
N TRP A 95 -6.62 -3.35 -16.74
CA TRP A 95 -7.84 -3.21 -17.56
C TRP A 95 -8.03 -4.29 -18.64
N LYS A 96 -7.12 -5.26 -18.76
CA LYS A 96 -7.29 -6.42 -19.67
C LYS A 96 -7.52 -7.70 -18.88
N LYS A 97 -8.26 -8.65 -19.46
CA LYS A 97 -8.44 -9.99 -18.88
C LYS A 97 -7.07 -10.71 -18.82
N PRO A 98 -6.69 -11.33 -17.69
CA PRO A 98 -5.42 -12.04 -17.60
C PRO A 98 -5.47 -13.34 -18.39
N THR A 99 -4.36 -13.69 -19.02
CA THR A 99 -4.13 -15.03 -19.56
C THR A 99 -4.00 -16.07 -18.45
N SER A 100 -3.42 -15.68 -17.30
CA SER A 100 -3.38 -16.48 -16.08
C SER A 100 -3.81 -15.64 -14.86
N PRO A 101 -5.03 -15.85 -14.33
CA PRO A 101 -5.52 -15.17 -13.13
C PRO A 101 -4.61 -15.38 -11.91
N VAL A 102 -4.05 -16.59 -11.77
CA VAL A 102 -3.17 -16.96 -10.66
C VAL A 102 -1.87 -16.17 -10.67
N ARG A 103 -1.20 -16.07 -11.83
CA ARG A 103 0.05 -15.28 -11.95
C ARG A 103 -0.18 -13.81 -11.67
N ARG A 104 -1.31 -13.26 -12.14
CA ARG A 104 -1.71 -11.88 -11.82
C ARG A 104 -1.89 -11.70 -10.32
N TYR A 105 -2.65 -12.58 -9.67
CA TYR A 105 -2.88 -12.49 -8.23
C TYR A 105 -1.58 -12.57 -7.42
N LEU A 106 -0.68 -13.50 -7.78
CA LEU A 106 0.63 -13.64 -7.13
C LEU A 106 1.51 -12.40 -7.34
N GLY A 107 1.55 -11.85 -8.56
CA GLY A 107 2.30 -10.62 -8.85
C GLY A 107 1.77 -9.42 -8.07
N GLN A 108 0.44 -9.25 -8.00
CA GLN A 108 -0.19 -8.20 -7.18
C GLN A 108 0.10 -8.39 -5.69
N THR A 109 0.02 -9.62 -5.20
CA THR A 109 0.32 -9.96 -3.81
C THR A 109 1.79 -9.69 -3.48
N ALA A 110 2.72 -10.07 -4.36
CA ALA A 110 4.14 -9.79 -4.21
C ALA A 110 4.43 -8.28 -4.09
N CYS A 111 3.84 -7.46 -4.98
CA CYS A 111 4.00 -6.02 -4.90
C CYS A 111 3.34 -5.41 -3.65
N CYS A 112 2.16 -5.90 -3.25
CA CYS A 112 1.50 -5.45 -2.02
C CYS A 112 2.38 -5.71 -0.79
N LEU A 113 2.90 -6.93 -0.67
CA LEU A 113 3.79 -7.33 0.43
C LEU A 113 5.11 -6.55 0.40
N GLY A 114 5.69 -6.34 -0.79
CA GLY A 114 6.91 -5.56 -0.95
C GLY A 114 6.74 -4.09 -0.53
N PHE A 115 5.69 -3.42 -1.00
CA PHE A 115 5.40 -2.05 -0.58
C PHE A 115 5.03 -1.95 0.90
N GLY A 116 4.31 -2.94 1.44
CA GLY A 116 4.02 -3.03 2.86
C GLY A 116 5.30 -3.14 3.70
N ALA A 117 6.22 -4.04 3.31
CA ALA A 117 7.50 -4.22 3.99
C ALA A 117 8.38 -2.96 3.92
N ILE A 118 8.43 -2.27 2.78
CA ILE A 118 9.15 -1.00 2.62
C ILE A 118 8.54 0.10 3.52
N SER A 119 7.20 0.18 3.58
CA SER A 119 6.51 1.17 4.42
C SER A 119 6.76 0.92 5.91
N LEU A 120 6.70 -0.34 6.34
CA LEU A 120 7.04 -0.74 7.70
C LEU A 120 8.51 -0.48 8.03
N TRP A 121 9.41 -0.70 7.08
CA TRP A 121 10.83 -0.38 7.24
C TRP A 121 11.06 1.12 7.38
N GLY A 122 10.40 1.95 6.57
CA GLY A 122 10.44 3.40 6.71
C GLY A 122 9.92 3.88 8.07
N ALA A 123 8.80 3.30 8.54
CA ALA A 123 8.27 3.57 9.88
C ALA A 123 9.28 3.17 10.98
N GLN A 124 9.94 2.03 10.82
CA GLN A 124 11.01 1.59 11.72
C GLN A 124 12.17 2.61 11.76
N GLN A 125 12.62 3.11 10.60
CA GLN A 125 13.66 4.15 10.53
C GLN A 125 13.22 5.43 11.25
N PHE A 126 11.97 5.85 11.07
CA PHE A 126 11.45 7.04 11.76
C PHE A 126 11.44 6.86 13.28
N VAL A 127 11.02 5.70 13.79
CA VAL A 127 11.03 5.38 15.23
C VAL A 127 12.46 5.38 15.78
N PHE A 128 13.42 4.80 15.05
CA PHE A 128 14.83 4.83 15.44
C PHE A 128 15.38 6.25 15.64
N HIS A 129 14.90 7.23 14.88
CA HIS A 129 15.37 8.62 14.97
C HIS A 129 14.62 9.45 16.02
N MET A 130 13.40 9.05 16.41
CA MET A 130 12.52 9.82 17.28
C MET A 130 12.50 9.34 18.74
N ALA A 131 12.86 8.08 19.03
CA ALA A 131 12.63 7.50 20.35
C ALA A 131 13.88 6.84 20.94
N ALA A 132 14.30 7.33 22.12
CA ALA A 132 15.45 6.80 22.86
C ALA A 132 15.17 5.50 23.66
N ASP A 133 13.95 4.94 23.63
CA ASP A 133 13.62 3.79 24.49
C ASP A 133 12.47 2.88 23.98
N GLN A 134 12.40 2.62 22.67
CA GLN A 134 11.34 1.79 22.07
C GLN A 134 11.84 0.46 21.46
N SER A 135 12.68 -0.27 22.21
CA SER A 135 13.25 -1.56 21.78
C SER A 135 12.18 -2.59 21.40
N ALA A 136 11.09 -2.72 22.17
CA ALA A 136 10.03 -3.68 21.89
C ALA A 136 9.28 -3.38 20.56
N LEU A 137 8.97 -2.11 20.29
CA LEU A 137 8.32 -1.69 19.05
C LEU A 137 9.24 -1.93 17.85
N LEU A 138 10.53 -1.64 18.00
CA LEU A 138 11.54 -1.88 16.96
C LEU A 138 11.70 -3.37 16.65
N HIS A 139 11.65 -4.25 17.65
CA HIS A 139 11.67 -5.70 17.44
C HIS A 139 10.45 -6.20 16.66
N MET A 140 9.24 -5.76 17.03
CA MET A 140 8.02 -6.12 16.30
C MET A 140 8.04 -5.62 14.85
N LEU A 141 8.46 -4.37 14.63
CA LEU A 141 8.59 -3.80 13.28
C LEU A 141 9.62 -4.55 12.44
N SER A 142 10.80 -4.83 13.00
CA SER A 142 11.86 -5.57 12.31
C SER A 142 11.38 -6.96 11.84
N GLN A 143 10.65 -7.68 12.70
CA GLN A 143 10.10 -9.00 12.37
C GLN A 143 9.02 -8.92 11.29
N ALA A 144 8.14 -7.91 11.35
CA ALA A 144 7.11 -7.69 10.34
C ALA A 144 7.72 -7.33 8.97
N VAL A 145 8.77 -6.49 8.95
CA VAL A 145 9.53 -6.13 7.74
C VAL A 145 10.14 -7.37 7.09
N HIS A 146 10.86 -8.18 7.87
CA HIS A 146 11.51 -9.39 7.36
C HIS A 146 10.50 -10.39 6.80
N THR A 147 9.41 -10.63 7.54
CA THR A 147 8.36 -11.56 7.11
C THR A 147 7.67 -11.05 5.84
N GLY A 148 7.41 -9.75 5.75
CA GLY A 148 6.87 -9.11 4.56
C GLY A 148 7.76 -9.29 3.33
N PHE A 149 9.07 -9.06 3.44
CA PHE A 149 10.01 -9.25 2.34
C PHE A 149 10.12 -10.72 1.90
N VAL A 150 10.20 -11.65 2.86
CA VAL A 150 10.27 -13.10 2.55
C VAL A 150 9.02 -13.55 1.79
N LEU A 151 7.83 -13.19 2.28
CA LEU A 151 6.58 -13.54 1.60
C LEU A 151 6.47 -12.88 0.22
N ALA A 152 6.89 -11.61 0.09
CA ALA A 152 6.94 -10.93 -1.20
C ALA A 152 7.84 -11.67 -2.21
N GLY A 153 9.03 -12.09 -1.78
CA GLY A 153 9.97 -12.86 -2.59
C GLY A 153 9.40 -14.21 -3.03
N VAL A 154 8.75 -14.95 -2.13
CA VAL A 154 8.10 -16.23 -2.46
C VAL A 154 6.97 -16.02 -3.47
N CYS A 155 6.08 -15.05 -3.24
CA CYS A 155 5.00 -14.73 -4.19
C CYS A 155 5.54 -14.32 -5.56
N LEU A 156 6.64 -13.57 -5.61
CA LEU A 156 7.29 -13.15 -6.85
C LEU A 156 7.86 -14.36 -7.62
N LEU A 157 8.58 -15.25 -6.93
CA LEU A 157 9.13 -16.46 -7.53
C LEU A 157 8.03 -17.36 -8.10
N LEU A 158 6.90 -17.50 -7.39
CA LEU A 158 5.75 -18.27 -7.89
C LEU A 158 5.02 -17.58 -9.05
N ALA A 159 5.03 -16.24 -9.11
CA ALA A 159 4.45 -15.49 -10.22
C ALA A 159 5.29 -15.62 -11.51
N ILE A 160 6.61 -15.80 -11.40
CA ILE A 160 7.55 -15.86 -12.53
C ILE A 160 7.86 -17.32 -12.93
N GLY A 161 8.00 -18.23 -11.98
CA GLY A 161 8.52 -19.59 -12.13
C GLY A 161 7.88 -20.47 -13.23
N PRO A 162 6.55 -20.44 -13.46
CA PRO A 162 5.96 -21.25 -14.53
C PRO A 162 6.38 -20.85 -15.95
N GLY A 163 6.98 -19.67 -16.13
CA GLY A 163 7.44 -19.18 -17.44
C GLY A 163 8.87 -19.59 -17.81
N LEU A 164 9.62 -20.26 -16.92
CA LEU A 164 11.00 -20.69 -17.16
C LEU A 164 11.13 -22.18 -17.50
N VAL A 165 10.03 -22.94 -17.47
CA VAL A 165 9.98 -24.28 -18.05
C VAL A 165 9.45 -24.13 -19.47
N PRO A 166 10.29 -24.24 -20.52
CA PRO A 166 9.80 -24.24 -21.88
C PRO A 166 8.79 -25.37 -22.03
N GLY A 167 7.53 -25.03 -22.28
CA GLY A 167 6.53 -26.01 -22.68
C GLY A 167 6.94 -26.59 -24.04
N PRO A 168 6.72 -27.89 -24.29
CA PRO A 168 6.99 -28.47 -25.59
C PRO A 168 6.16 -27.72 -26.64
N GLU A 169 6.84 -27.19 -27.65
CA GLU A 169 6.22 -26.56 -28.82
C GLU A 169 5.11 -27.47 -29.34
N ARG A 170 3.88 -26.96 -29.41
CA ARG A 170 2.75 -27.59 -30.10
C ARG A 170 2.19 -26.61 -31.11
#